data_AF-A0A377BE30-F1
#
_entry.id   AF-A0A377BE30-F1
#
_cell.length_a   1.000
_cell.length_b   1.000
_cell.length_c   1.000
_cell.angle_alpha   90.00
_cell.angle_beta   90.00
_cell.angle_gamma   90.00
#
_symmetry.space_group_name_H-M   'P 1'
#
loop_
_entity.id
_entity.type
_entity.pdbx_description
1 polymer ?
#
loop_
_entity_poly.entity_id
_entity_poly.type
_entity_poly.pdbx_seq_one_letter_code
_entity_poly.pdbx_strand_id
1 'polypeptide(L)'
;MNDYYESFPQSEFFENKLFLTICFKPFTTEDKVTHFFSRGKKQKDIFKEPVNEMNEICDRLNTYLSRFHSRRLGLYEDHGVVYSDQLSLFQYLLSGRWQKVRVSSSPFYTYLGGKDLFLW
;
A
#
# COMPACT_ATOMS: atom_id res chain seq x y z
N MET A 1 -37.21 -3.55 -23.76
CA MET A 1 -35.89 -3.89 -23.20
C MET A 1 -35.36 -2.66 -22.48
N ASN A 2 -35.97 -2.25 -21.35
CA ASN A 2 -35.44 -1.18 -20.47
C ASN A 2 -36.08 -1.13 -19.06
N ASP A 3 -37.19 -1.82 -18.81
CA ASP A 3 -37.89 -1.82 -17.50
C ASP A 3 -37.03 -2.36 -16.33
N TYR A 4 -36.02 -3.19 -16.65
CA TYR A 4 -35.09 -3.74 -15.65
C TYR A 4 -34.26 -2.62 -14.99
N TYR A 5 -33.78 -1.65 -15.78
CA TYR A 5 -32.91 -0.59 -15.27
C TYR A 5 -33.68 0.55 -14.58
N GLU A 6 -34.97 0.70 -14.86
CA GLU A 6 -35.82 1.75 -14.29
C GLU A 6 -36.38 1.39 -12.91
N SER A 7 -36.38 0.10 -12.55
CA SER A 7 -36.82 -0.40 -11.24
C SER A 7 -35.75 -0.37 -10.16
N PHE A 8 -34.50 -0.03 -10.48
CA PHE A 8 -33.47 0.11 -9.47
C PHE A 8 -33.81 1.31 -8.58
N PRO A 9 -34.05 1.11 -7.28
CA PRO A 9 -34.23 2.22 -6.36
C PRO A 9 -32.97 3.09 -6.40
N GLN A 10 -33.10 4.37 -6.03
CA GLN A 10 -31.96 5.27 -5.73
C GLN A 10 -31.10 4.76 -4.54
N SER A 11 -31.06 3.46 -4.26
CA SER A 11 -30.23 2.85 -3.24
C SER A 11 -28.80 2.72 -3.77
N GLU A 12 -27.85 3.28 -3.02
CA GLU A 12 -26.43 3.06 -3.21
C GLU A 12 -26.16 1.55 -3.29
N PHE A 13 -25.73 1.07 -4.45
CA PHE A 13 -25.25 -0.29 -4.57
C PHE A 13 -24.05 -0.48 -3.63
N PHE A 14 -24.10 -1.52 -2.79
CA PHE A 14 -22.95 -1.88 -1.96
C PHE A 14 -21.83 -2.42 -2.85
N GLU A 15 -20.70 -1.71 -2.88
CA GLU A 15 -19.50 -2.15 -3.58
C GLU A 15 -18.65 -3.03 -2.65
N ASN A 16 -18.49 -4.31 -3.00
CA ASN A 16 -17.57 -5.20 -2.28
C ASN A 16 -16.14 -5.00 -2.78
N LYS A 17 -15.26 -4.45 -1.93
CA LYS A 17 -13.83 -4.26 -2.22
C LYS A 17 -13.00 -5.33 -1.52
N LEU A 18 -12.20 -6.07 -2.29
CA LEU A 18 -11.23 -7.04 -1.76
C LEU A 18 -9.84 -6.39 -1.72
N PHE A 19 -9.22 -6.36 -0.54
CA PHE A 19 -7.84 -5.91 -0.36
C PHE A 19 -6.93 -7.10 -0.05
N LEU A 20 -5.83 -7.21 -0.78
CA LEU A 20 -4.82 -8.25 -0.59
C LEU A 20 -3.49 -7.60 -0.22
N THR A 21 -2.84 -8.10 0.82
CA THR A 21 -1.52 -7.62 1.29
C THR A 21 -0.54 -8.78 1.29
N ILE A 22 0.64 -8.55 0.69
CA ILE A 22 1.73 -9.53 0.65
C ILE A 22 2.77 -9.14 1.69
N CYS A 23 3.15 -10.09 2.53
CA CYS A 23 4.21 -9.92 3.52
C CYS A 23 5.41 -10.79 3.12
N PHE A 24 6.55 -10.15 2.89
CA PHE A 24 7.80 -10.84 2.51
C PHE A 24 8.86 -10.63 3.57
N LYS A 25 9.53 -11.70 3.96
CA LYS A 25 10.58 -11.71 4.96
C LYS A 25 11.88 -12.17 4.28
N PRO A 26 12.71 -11.23 3.79
CA PRO A 26 13.90 -11.57 3.00
C PRO A 26 15.06 -12.13 3.83
N PHE A 27 15.16 -11.76 5.11
CA PHE A 27 16.29 -12.14 5.96
C PHE A 27 15.91 -13.16 7.01
N THR A 28 16.72 -14.21 7.11
CA THR A 28 16.68 -15.19 8.19
C THR A 28 17.34 -14.65 9.45
N THR A 29 17.24 -15.38 10.56
CA THR A 29 17.86 -14.98 11.83
C THR A 29 19.39 -14.97 11.73
N GLU A 30 19.97 -15.85 10.90
CA GLU A 30 21.42 -15.98 10.70
C GLU A 30 21.98 -14.78 9.89
N ASP A 31 21.25 -14.34 8.87
CA ASP A 31 21.60 -13.16 8.06
C ASP A 31 21.66 -11.87 8.91
N LYS A 32 20.81 -11.77 9.93
CA LYS A 32 20.82 -10.64 10.86
C LYS A 32 22.07 -10.62 11.72
N VAL A 33 22.53 -11.80 12.14
CA VAL A 33 23.70 -11.96 13.00
C VAL A 33 24.98 -11.62 12.22
N THR A 34 25.14 -12.17 11.01
CA THR A 34 26.28 -11.85 10.12
C THR A 34 26.32 -10.37 9.72
N HIS A 35 25.15 -9.74 9.54
CA HIS A 35 25.04 -8.31 9.28
C HIS A 35 25.41 -7.44 10.50
N PHE A 36 25.07 -7.88 11.73
CA PHE A 36 25.46 -7.17 12.95
C PHE A 36 26.99 -7.12 13.11
N PHE A 37 27.68 -8.21 12.78
CA PHE A 37 29.14 -8.31 12.85
C PHE A 37 29.89 -7.56 11.72
N SER A 38 29.23 -7.22 10.61
CA SER A 38 29.86 -6.61 9.42
C SER A 38 29.65 -5.10 9.25
N ARG A 39 29.14 -4.41 10.28
CA ARG A 39 28.76 -2.97 10.33
C ARG A 39 29.80 -1.93 9.86
N GLY A 40 31.02 -2.32 9.50
CA GLY A 40 32.13 -1.42 9.13
C GLY A 40 32.30 -1.11 7.64
N LYS A 41 31.61 -1.80 6.71
CA LYS A 41 31.76 -1.55 5.26
C LYS A 41 30.45 -1.08 4.62
N LYS A 42 30.53 -0.02 3.81
CA LYS A 42 29.46 0.70 3.08
C LYS A 42 28.26 -0.19 2.75
N GLN A 43 27.25 -0.13 3.61
CA GLN A 43 26.11 -1.03 3.65
C GLN A 43 24.88 -0.39 2.99
N LYS A 44 25.03 0.19 1.79
CA LYS A 44 23.97 1.02 1.18
C LYS A 44 22.93 0.23 0.38
N ASP A 45 23.18 -1.04 0.03
CA ASP A 45 22.37 -1.74 -0.97
C ASP A 45 21.80 -3.10 -0.52
N ILE A 46 21.84 -3.44 0.76
CA ILE A 46 21.37 -4.76 1.25
C ILE A 46 19.88 -5.00 0.99
N PHE A 47 19.09 -3.94 0.88
CA PHE A 47 17.66 -4.05 0.57
C PHE A 47 17.36 -4.07 -0.93
N LYS A 48 18.33 -3.81 -1.81
CA LYS A 48 18.08 -3.68 -3.25
C LYS A 48 17.58 -4.98 -3.88
N GLU A 49 18.26 -6.09 -3.62
CA GLU A 49 17.86 -7.41 -4.10
C GLU A 49 16.52 -7.87 -3.49
N PRO A 50 16.32 -7.85 -2.16
CA PRO A 50 15.02 -8.14 -1.55
C PRO A 50 13.83 -7.33 -2.10
N VAL A 51 14.05 -6.04 -2.36
CA VAL A 51 13.00 -5.16 -2.92
C VAL A 51 12.67 -5.57 -4.36
N ASN A 52 13.67 -5.93 -5.16
CA ASN A 52 13.44 -6.43 -6.52
C ASN A 52 12.67 -7.75 -6.51
N GLU A 53 13.05 -8.71 -5.66
CA GLU A 53 12.34 -9.98 -5.52
C GLU A 53 10.88 -9.77 -5.11
N MET A 54 10.64 -8.89 -4.14
CA MET A 54 9.29 -8.52 -3.72
C MET A 54 8.48 -7.89 -4.86
N ASN A 55 9.10 -7.03 -5.68
CA ASN A 55 8.46 -6.44 -6.85
C ASN A 55 8.07 -7.50 -7.88
N GLU A 56 8.95 -8.47 -8.16
CA GLU A 56 8.63 -9.57 -9.07
C GLU A 56 7.45 -10.41 -8.56
N ILE A 57 7.40 -10.71 -7.26
CA ILE A 57 6.26 -11.42 -6.64
C ILE A 57 4.98 -10.61 -6.84
N CYS A 58 5.03 -9.30 -6.59
CA CYS A 58 3.88 -8.41 -6.78
C CYS A 58 3.43 -8.33 -8.24
N ASP A 59 4.36 -8.27 -9.19
CA ASP A 59 4.05 -8.14 -10.61
C ASP A 59 3.44 -9.43 -11.18
N ARG A 60 3.92 -10.60 -10.76
CA ARG A 60 3.30 -11.89 -11.10
C ARG A 60 1.87 -11.97 -10.58
N LEU A 61 1.65 -11.58 -9.32
CA LEU A 61 0.29 -11.55 -8.73
C LEU A 61 -0.62 -10.55 -9.41
N ASN A 62 -0.13 -9.34 -9.72
CA ASN A 62 -0.88 -8.34 -10.45
C ASN A 62 -1.29 -8.83 -11.85
N THR A 63 -0.40 -9.58 -12.52
CA THR A 63 -0.69 -10.20 -13.82
C THR A 63 -1.85 -11.20 -13.71
N TYR A 64 -1.82 -12.07 -12.70
CA TYR A 64 -2.91 -13.04 -12.47
C TYR A 64 -4.24 -12.37 -12.10
N LEU A 65 -4.18 -11.27 -11.34
CA LEU A 65 -5.36 -10.56 -10.87
C LEU A 65 -5.90 -9.52 -11.86
N SER A 66 -5.15 -9.22 -12.93
CA SER A 66 -5.51 -8.21 -13.94
C SER A 66 -6.91 -8.39 -14.54
N ARG A 67 -7.34 -9.64 -14.73
CA ARG A 67 -8.67 -10.00 -15.25
C ARG A 67 -9.82 -9.59 -14.32
N PHE A 68 -9.52 -9.34 -13.04
CA PHE A 68 -10.46 -8.88 -12.03
C PHE A 68 -10.35 -7.37 -11.76
N HIS A 69 -9.73 -6.62 -12.69
CA HIS A 69 -9.49 -5.18 -12.55
C HIS A 69 -8.71 -4.82 -11.28
N SER A 70 -7.76 -5.66 -10.88
CA SER A 70 -6.92 -5.39 -9.73
C SER A 70 -6.08 -4.12 -9.93
N ARG A 71 -5.97 -3.33 -8.87
CA ARG A 71 -5.11 -2.15 -8.81
C ARG A 71 -4.06 -2.35 -7.73
N ARG A 72 -2.77 -2.31 -8.10
CA ARG A 72 -1.67 -2.23 -7.15
C ARG A 72 -1.66 -0.84 -6.51
N LEU A 73 -1.68 -0.80 -5.17
CA LEU A 73 -1.52 0.45 -4.42
C LEU A 73 -0.05 0.88 -4.45
N GLY A 74 0.19 2.17 -4.66
CA GLY A 74 1.54 2.72 -4.81
C GLY A 74 1.68 4.14 -4.31
N LEU A 75 2.82 4.74 -4.63
CA LEU A 75 3.06 6.16 -4.46
C LEU A 75 2.55 6.90 -5.70
N TYR A 76 1.98 8.08 -5.49
CA TYR A 76 1.59 8.97 -6.58
C TYR A 76 1.89 10.41 -6.18
N GLU A 77 2.08 11.25 -7.18
CA GLU A 77 2.30 12.68 -6.98
C GLU A 77 1.02 13.44 -7.33
N ASP A 78 0.68 14.40 -6.47
CA ASP A 78 -0.40 15.34 -6.71
C ASP A 78 0.09 16.73 -6.30
N HIS A 79 0.12 17.66 -7.26
CA HIS A 79 0.51 19.06 -7.04
C HIS A 79 1.89 19.23 -6.36
N GLY A 80 2.88 18.42 -6.76
CA GLY A 80 4.24 18.47 -6.20
C GLY A 80 4.40 17.77 -4.84
N VAL A 81 3.35 17.13 -4.35
CA VAL A 81 3.34 16.41 -3.07
C VAL A 81 3.16 14.93 -3.34
N VAL A 82 4.01 14.10 -2.73
CA VAL A 82 3.94 12.64 -2.83
C VAL A 82 2.98 12.09 -1.78
N TYR A 83 2.02 11.30 -2.24
CA TYR A 83 1.02 10.59 -1.43
C TYR A 83 1.18 9.08 -1.59
N SER A 84 0.60 8.32 -0.65
CA SER A 84 0.60 6.86 -0.68
C SER A 84 -0.82 6.30 -0.62
N ASP A 85 -1.18 5.50 -1.62
CA ASP A 85 -2.44 4.76 -1.63
C ASP A 85 -2.51 3.75 -0.47
N GLN A 86 -1.38 3.12 -0.13
CA GLN A 86 -1.32 2.16 0.98
C GLN A 86 -1.57 2.83 2.34
N LEU A 87 -0.98 4.01 2.56
CA LEU A 87 -1.25 4.78 3.78
C LEU A 87 -2.71 5.27 3.83
N SER A 88 -3.27 5.63 2.67
CA SER A 88 -4.68 6.02 2.56
C SER A 88 -5.62 4.85 2.91
N LEU A 89 -5.28 3.63 2.49
CA LEU A 89 -5.97 2.41 2.90
C LEU A 89 -5.89 2.20 4.42
N PHE A 90 -4.70 2.32 5.02
CA PHE A 90 -4.54 2.15 6.46
C PHE A 90 -5.33 3.20 7.26
N GLN A 91 -5.33 4.44 6.80
CA GLN A 91 -6.17 5.48 7.38
C GLN A 91 -7.65 5.13 7.27
N TYR A 92 -8.10 4.64 6.12
CA TYR A 92 -9.48 4.21 5.93
C TYR A 92 -9.87 3.08 6.89
N LEU A 93 -8.99 2.09 7.08
CA LEU A 93 -9.25 1.00 8.03
C LEU A 93 -9.34 1.50 9.48
N LEU A 94 -8.57 2.52 9.86
CA LEU A 94 -8.57 3.06 11.22
C LEU A 94 -9.69 4.07 11.49
N SER A 95 -10.08 4.86 10.48
CA SER A 95 -11.01 6.00 10.65
C SER A 95 -12.37 5.82 9.97
N GLY A 96 -12.50 4.82 9.09
CA GLY A 96 -13.66 4.63 8.23
C GLY A 96 -13.78 5.65 7.07
N ARG A 97 -12.81 6.56 6.91
CA ARG A 97 -12.84 7.61 5.88
C ARG A 97 -11.65 7.51 4.93
N TRP A 98 -11.92 7.58 3.64
CA TRP A 98 -10.86 7.59 2.64
C TRP A 98 -10.24 8.99 2.57
N GLN A 99 -8.96 9.10 2.89
CA GLN A 99 -8.24 10.37 2.93
C GLN A 99 -6.86 10.18 2.30
N LYS A 100 -6.43 11.15 1.48
CA LYS A 100 -5.08 11.14 0.91
C LYS A 100 -4.07 11.33 2.03
N VAL A 101 -3.10 10.42 2.13
CA VAL A 101 -2.04 10.50 3.14
C VAL A 101 -0.71 10.82 2.49
N ARG A 102 -0.14 11.97 2.87
CA ARG A 102 1.18 12.42 2.42
C ARG A 102 2.27 11.48 2.94
N VAL A 103 3.26 11.21 2.09
CA VAL A 103 4.50 10.55 2.53
C VAL A 103 5.36 11.57 3.28
N SER A 104 5.65 11.29 4.54
CA SER A 104 6.51 12.12 5.39
C SER A 104 7.75 11.36 5.82
N SER A 105 8.74 12.09 6.34
CA SER A 105 9.92 11.49 6.98
C SER A 105 9.61 10.87 8.34
N SER A 106 8.45 11.19 8.93
CA SER A 106 8.03 10.65 10.23
C SER A 106 7.45 9.24 10.06
N PRO A 107 7.67 8.33 11.03
CA PRO A 107 7.09 6.99 10.95
C PRO A 107 5.57 7.03 10.89
N PHE A 108 4.96 6.25 9.99
CA PHE A 108 3.52 6.35 9.69
C PHE A 108 2.61 6.12 10.91
N TYR A 109 3.03 5.29 11.86
CA TYR A 109 2.26 5.00 13.07
C TYR A 109 2.15 6.20 14.03
N THR A 110 2.90 7.27 13.80
CA THR A 110 2.85 8.48 14.64
C THR A 110 1.69 9.43 14.28
N TYR A 111 1.13 9.31 13.07
CA TYR A 111 0.09 10.22 12.58
C TYR A 111 -1.14 9.51 12.00
N LEU A 112 -1.04 8.23 11.62
CA LEU A 112 -2.22 7.46 11.19
C LEU A 112 -3.20 7.27 12.35
N GLY A 113 -4.50 7.35 12.06
CA GLY A 113 -5.57 7.20 13.06
C GLY A 113 -5.83 8.43 13.95
N GLY A 114 -4.97 9.46 13.87
CA GLY A 114 -5.17 10.75 14.55
C GLY A 114 -6.02 11.74 13.75
N LYS A 115 -6.41 12.86 14.40
CA LYS A 115 -7.02 14.04 13.75
C LYS A 115 -6.01 14.85 12.92
N ASP A 116 -4.72 14.54 13.02
CA ASP A 116 -3.61 15.32 12.46
C ASP A 116 -3.18 14.84 11.07
N LEU A 117 -4.14 14.40 10.25
CA LEU A 117 -3.89 14.36 8.81
C LEU A 117 -4.03 15.78 8.30
N PHE A 118 -2.88 16.42 8.11
CA PHE A 118 -2.78 17.77 7.58
C PHE A 118 -3.66 17.94 6.33
N LEU A 119 -4.81 18.59 6.53
CA LEU A 119 -5.72 19.02 5.48
C LEU A 119 -5.04 20.21 4.79
N TRP A 120 -4.61 20.02 3.55
CA TRP A 120 -4.25 21.12 2.65
C TRP A 120 -4.99 20.89 1.34
#